data_AF-A0A2E5E9U0-F1
#
_entry.id   AF-A0A2E5E9U0-F1
#
_cell.length_a   1.000
_cell.length_b   1.000
_cell.length_c   1.000
_cell.angle_alpha   90.00
_cell.angle_beta   90.00
_cell.angle_gamma   90.00
#
_symmetry.space_group_name_H-M   'P 1'
#
loop_
_entity.id
_entity.type
_entity.pdbx_description
1 polymer ?
#
loop_
_entity_poly.entity_id
_entity_poly.type
_entity_poly.pdbx_seq_one_letter_code
_entity_poly.pdbx_strand_id
1 'polypeptide(L)'
;MTAVFTATAILVPALATTANAASTFSSKKETKKASPLSQATFTPSQADCDLDNNGVVDVNDMVKVIEVYGSDCSAEGCEGDINRDGTVDLNDLLLMLSNYGVLPAGPTVESSLSGVSVVLQSRFSNDASSLEDMGAKNDCWMVQGGAVGMSKDTTEADFFNASRAQIESTFGRYISKKSELGSTFTGLLVLDMETPFHPRELGNYIDPASDEYDPIKFDAIVEGFKMRIDVVRELVPNCKVGLYGFPTPHAHGKADSETEIRRTLGYELAAARGILDQVDTICPVLYQRFGSTDSKYHRIADYMQIGVDTGRSLRRTNGTALDVQPLLAFRIYNGSSAHNKELVPIEDLADQVEMLRNEGIENVMIWNGKDQIDSTTSVIERMSELKEELDSRQNTMMVANAG
;
A
#
# COMPACT_ATOMS: atom_id res chain seq x y z
N MET A 1 45.84 -3.62 -15.07
CA MET A 1 45.80 -4.32 -13.77
C MET A 1 44.40 -4.86 -13.61
N THR A 2 44.22 -6.16 -13.79
CA THR A 2 42.91 -6.82 -13.74
C THR A 2 42.65 -7.20 -12.28
N ALA A 3 41.79 -6.45 -11.59
CA ALA A 3 41.40 -6.76 -10.22
C ALA A 3 40.41 -7.93 -10.25
N VAL A 4 40.85 -9.08 -9.74
CA VAL A 4 40.02 -10.26 -9.53
C VAL A 4 39.27 -10.04 -8.21
N PHE A 5 37.98 -9.77 -8.27
CA PHE A 5 37.12 -9.80 -7.09
C PHE A 5 36.80 -11.27 -6.77
N THR A 6 37.43 -11.79 -5.71
CA THR A 6 37.05 -13.06 -5.11
C THR A 6 35.75 -12.87 -4.32
N ALA A 7 34.67 -13.48 -4.80
CA ALA A 7 33.41 -13.56 -4.07
C ALA A 7 33.61 -14.44 -2.82
N THR A 8 33.70 -13.81 -1.66
CA THR A 8 33.70 -14.51 -0.37
C THR A 8 32.26 -14.87 -0.03
N ALA A 9 31.93 -16.15 -0.10
CA ALA A 9 30.63 -16.64 0.37
C ALA A 9 30.49 -16.37 1.87
N ILE A 10 29.57 -15.46 2.23
CA ILE A 10 29.17 -15.23 3.62
C ILE A 10 28.29 -16.44 4.02
N LEU A 11 28.88 -17.35 4.79
CA LEU A 11 28.16 -18.44 5.45
C LEU A 11 27.29 -17.83 6.56
N VAL A 12 25.98 -17.74 6.31
CA VAL A 12 24.98 -17.48 7.35
C VAL A 12 24.88 -18.74 8.22
N PRO A 13 25.07 -18.66 9.55
CA PRO A 13 24.92 -19.83 10.42
C PRO A 13 23.47 -20.31 10.43
N ALA A 14 23.27 -21.60 10.16
CA ALA A 14 21.99 -22.27 10.26
C ALA A 14 21.48 -22.22 11.71
N LEU A 15 20.30 -21.63 11.91
CA LEU A 15 19.57 -21.67 13.18
C LEU A 15 19.21 -23.11 13.51
N ALA A 16 19.83 -23.65 14.56
CA ALA A 16 19.50 -24.94 15.12
C ALA A 16 18.13 -24.88 15.82
N THR A 17 17.11 -25.50 15.22
CA THR A 17 15.85 -25.79 15.90
C THR A 17 16.06 -26.83 16.99
N THR A 18 16.07 -26.40 18.25
CA THR A 18 15.97 -27.30 19.39
C THR A 18 14.54 -27.82 19.52
N ALA A 19 14.32 -29.06 19.07
CA ALA A 19 13.15 -29.85 19.43
C ALA A 19 13.26 -30.21 20.92
N ASN A 20 12.30 -29.77 21.73
CA ASN A 20 12.14 -30.24 23.10
C ASN A 20 10.97 -31.21 23.22
N ALA A 21 11.20 -32.19 24.07
CA ALA A 21 10.53 -33.46 24.13
C ALA A 21 9.23 -33.44 24.95
N ALA A 22 8.34 -34.34 24.53
CA ALA A 22 7.52 -35.26 25.32
C ALA A 22 6.90 -34.77 26.64
N SER A 23 5.57 -34.66 26.64
CA SER A 23 4.76 -34.87 27.85
C SER A 23 3.57 -35.79 27.57
N THR A 24 3.68 -37.02 28.10
CA THR A 24 2.64 -37.79 28.80
C THR A 24 1.18 -37.67 28.32
N PHE A 25 0.76 -38.65 27.53
CA PHE A 25 -0.66 -38.95 27.25
C PHE A 25 -1.34 -39.56 28.47
N SER A 26 -2.35 -38.86 29.01
CA SER A 26 -3.30 -39.36 30.00
C SER A 26 -4.62 -39.69 29.31
N SER A 27 -5.00 -40.97 29.29
CA SER A 27 -6.25 -41.44 28.66
C SER A 27 -7.46 -41.09 29.52
N LYS A 28 -8.07 -39.93 29.28
CA LYS A 28 -9.46 -39.66 29.69
C LYS A 28 -10.41 -39.98 28.54
N LYS A 29 -11.43 -40.77 28.87
CA LYS A 29 -12.48 -41.24 27.96
C LYS A 29 -13.44 -40.08 27.68
N GLU A 30 -13.18 -39.33 26.62
CA GLU A 30 -14.07 -38.27 26.12
C GLU A 30 -15.27 -38.86 25.40
N THR A 31 -16.46 -38.59 25.92
CA THR A 31 -17.72 -38.69 25.19
C THR A 31 -17.73 -37.62 24.09
N LYS A 32 -17.56 -38.03 22.83
CA LYS A 32 -17.73 -37.18 21.64
C LYS A 32 -19.16 -36.64 21.59
N LYS A 33 -19.37 -35.45 22.16
CA LYS A 33 -20.50 -34.60 21.83
C LYS A 33 -20.18 -34.04 20.44
N ALA A 34 -20.98 -34.38 19.43
CA ALA A 34 -20.79 -33.87 18.08
C ALA A 34 -20.74 -32.34 18.15
N SER A 35 -19.57 -31.76 17.89
CA SER A 35 -19.45 -30.32 17.68
C SER A 35 -20.36 -29.99 16.51
N PRO A 36 -21.33 -29.08 16.65
CA PRO A 36 -22.03 -28.55 15.51
C PRO A 36 -20.96 -27.98 14.58
N LEU A 37 -20.89 -28.50 13.36
CA LEU A 37 -20.09 -27.90 12.30
C LEU A 37 -20.57 -26.46 12.22
N SER A 38 -19.68 -25.52 12.53
CA SER A 38 -19.90 -24.10 12.33
C SER A 38 -20.12 -23.89 10.84
N GLN A 39 -21.36 -23.89 10.38
CA GLN A 39 -21.69 -23.45 9.04
C GLN A 39 -21.24 -21.99 8.96
N ALA A 40 -20.31 -21.71 8.05
CA ALA A 40 -19.92 -20.34 7.76
C ALA A 40 -21.19 -19.59 7.35
N THR A 41 -21.46 -18.47 7.99
CA THR A 41 -22.61 -17.63 7.67
C THR A 41 -22.41 -17.10 6.25
N PHE A 42 -23.16 -17.64 5.28
CA PHE A 42 -23.17 -17.11 3.93
C PHE A 42 -23.78 -15.71 3.99
N THR A 43 -23.08 -14.73 3.39
CA THR A 43 -23.58 -13.36 3.26
C THR A 43 -23.92 -13.14 1.78
N PRO A 44 -25.20 -13.11 1.41
CA PRO A 44 -25.61 -12.96 0.01
C PRO A 44 -25.13 -11.65 -0.59
N SER A 45 -24.68 -11.70 -1.84
CA SER A 45 -24.35 -10.54 -2.65
C SER A 45 -25.55 -10.11 -3.50
N GLN A 46 -25.45 -8.94 -4.14
CA GLN A 46 -26.44 -8.49 -5.12
C GLN A 46 -26.59 -9.49 -6.28
N ALA A 47 -25.49 -10.11 -6.72
CA ALA A 47 -25.51 -11.11 -7.79
C ALA A 47 -26.26 -12.40 -7.39
N ASP A 48 -26.31 -12.72 -6.10
CA ASP A 48 -27.13 -13.84 -5.60
C ASP A 48 -28.64 -13.50 -5.59
N CYS A 49 -29.01 -12.21 -5.72
CA CYS A 49 -30.39 -11.74 -5.70
C CYS A 49 -30.95 -11.39 -7.10
N ASP A 50 -30.09 -11.31 -8.12
CA ASP A 50 -30.46 -11.09 -9.54
C ASP A 50 -30.71 -12.45 -10.21
N LEU A 51 -31.89 -13.00 -9.95
CA LEU A 51 -32.28 -14.35 -10.34
C LEU A 51 -32.57 -14.45 -11.84
N ASP A 52 -32.84 -13.36 -12.54
CA ASP A 52 -33.02 -13.34 -14.00
C ASP A 52 -31.78 -12.92 -14.81
N ASN A 53 -30.70 -12.54 -14.13
CA ASN A 53 -29.42 -12.13 -14.71
C ASN A 53 -29.56 -10.93 -15.67
N ASN A 54 -30.53 -10.03 -15.43
CA ASN A 54 -30.66 -8.80 -16.19
C ASN A 54 -29.73 -7.68 -15.66
N GLY A 55 -29.06 -7.94 -14.54
CA GLY A 55 -28.15 -7.05 -13.85
C GLY A 55 -28.77 -6.37 -12.64
N VAL A 56 -30.08 -6.17 -12.61
CA VAL A 56 -30.80 -5.37 -11.59
C VAL A 56 -31.65 -6.28 -10.73
N VAL A 57 -31.55 -6.15 -9.40
CA VAL A 57 -32.48 -6.82 -8.49
C VAL A 57 -33.80 -6.03 -8.48
N ASP A 58 -34.81 -6.55 -9.17
CA ASP A 58 -36.11 -5.90 -9.33
C ASP A 58 -37.31 -6.81 -9.01
N VAL A 59 -38.50 -6.41 -9.47
CA VAL A 59 -39.74 -7.15 -9.22
C VAL A 59 -39.72 -8.53 -9.90
N ASN A 60 -39.01 -8.69 -11.02
CA ASN A 60 -38.92 -9.96 -11.73
C ASN A 60 -38.15 -10.99 -10.91
N ASP A 61 -37.09 -10.58 -10.21
CA ASP A 61 -36.35 -11.46 -9.29
C ASP A 61 -37.21 -11.82 -8.07
N MET A 62 -37.95 -10.85 -7.52
CA MET A 62 -38.87 -11.12 -6.42
C MET A 62 -39.93 -12.16 -6.81
N VAL A 63 -40.47 -12.07 -8.03
CA VAL A 63 -41.43 -13.05 -8.54
C VAL A 63 -40.81 -14.45 -8.57
N LYS A 64 -39.54 -14.58 -8.96
CA LYS A 64 -38.84 -15.87 -8.96
C LYS A 64 -38.70 -16.47 -7.56
N VAL A 65 -38.40 -15.67 -6.53
CA VAL A 65 -38.38 -16.16 -5.13
C VAL A 65 -39.77 -16.63 -4.70
N ILE A 66 -40.81 -15.86 -5.03
CA ILE A 66 -42.20 -16.18 -4.68
C ILE A 66 -42.68 -17.47 -5.36
N GLU A 67 -42.27 -17.72 -6.61
CA GLU A 67 -42.65 -18.92 -7.37
C GLU A 67 -42.18 -20.22 -6.69
N VAL A 68 -41.06 -20.18 -5.97
CA VAL A 68 -40.52 -21.33 -5.24
C VAL A 68 -40.67 -21.21 -3.71
N TYR A 69 -41.45 -20.26 -3.21
CA TYR A 69 -41.61 -20.02 -1.77
C TYR A 69 -42.14 -21.25 -1.03
N GLY A 70 -41.47 -21.63 0.06
CA GLY A 70 -41.75 -22.82 0.86
C GLY A 70 -41.17 -24.13 0.31
N SER A 71 -40.36 -24.07 -0.75
CA SER A 71 -39.66 -25.24 -1.28
C SER A 71 -38.50 -25.66 -0.38
N ASP A 72 -38.29 -26.98 -0.26
CA ASP A 72 -37.11 -27.58 0.36
C ASP A 72 -36.02 -27.76 -0.70
N CYS A 73 -34.92 -27.04 -0.52
CA CYS A 73 -33.81 -26.97 -1.46
C CYS A 73 -32.58 -27.75 -0.97
N SER A 74 -32.72 -28.54 0.09
CA SER A 74 -31.63 -29.33 0.69
C SER A 74 -31.05 -30.40 -0.25
N ALA A 75 -31.82 -30.86 -1.25
CA ALA A 75 -31.42 -31.95 -2.14
C ALA A 75 -30.72 -31.49 -3.43
N GLU A 76 -31.23 -30.44 -4.08
CA GLU A 76 -30.74 -30.01 -5.41
C GLU A 76 -30.30 -28.54 -5.47
N GLY A 77 -30.47 -27.78 -4.37
CA GLY A 77 -30.34 -26.32 -4.40
C GLY A 77 -31.45 -25.70 -5.25
N CYS A 78 -31.89 -24.50 -4.89
CA CYS A 78 -32.80 -23.75 -5.73
C CYS A 78 -32.34 -22.29 -5.76
N GLU A 79 -32.52 -21.63 -6.90
CA GLU A 79 -32.09 -20.24 -7.08
C GLU A 79 -32.78 -19.27 -6.11
N GLY A 80 -33.98 -19.62 -5.62
CA GLY A 80 -34.72 -18.80 -4.65
C GLY A 80 -34.22 -18.89 -3.19
N ASP A 81 -33.36 -19.84 -2.85
CA ASP A 81 -32.74 -19.98 -1.51
C ASP A 81 -31.46 -19.14 -1.47
N ILE A 82 -31.66 -17.82 -1.34
CA ILE A 82 -30.64 -16.78 -1.41
C ILE A 82 -29.66 -16.91 -0.24
N ASN A 83 -30.15 -17.27 0.96
CA ASN A 83 -29.32 -17.40 2.15
C ASN A 83 -28.62 -18.78 2.25
N ARG A 84 -29.01 -19.73 1.41
CA ARG A 84 -28.50 -21.11 1.31
C ARG A 84 -28.68 -21.92 2.59
N ASP A 85 -29.78 -21.69 3.30
CA ASP A 85 -30.14 -22.43 4.51
C ASP A 85 -30.92 -23.73 4.23
N GLY A 86 -31.27 -23.95 2.96
CA GLY A 86 -31.95 -25.14 2.46
C GLY A 86 -33.46 -24.98 2.32
N THR A 87 -34.05 -23.82 2.63
CA THR A 87 -35.48 -23.55 2.46
C THR A 87 -35.69 -22.16 1.87
N VAL A 88 -36.58 -22.04 0.88
CA VAL A 88 -37.00 -20.70 0.42
C VAL A 88 -38.07 -20.15 1.36
N ASP A 89 -37.76 -19.14 2.15
CA ASP A 89 -38.70 -18.55 3.11
C ASP A 89 -38.67 -17.01 3.16
N LEU A 90 -39.22 -16.45 4.25
CA LEU A 90 -39.28 -15.01 4.44
C LEU A 90 -37.88 -14.38 4.53
N ASN A 91 -36.86 -15.10 5.00
CA ASN A 91 -35.51 -14.59 5.11
C ASN A 91 -34.89 -14.32 3.74
N ASP A 92 -35.13 -15.19 2.74
CA ASP A 92 -34.69 -14.95 1.36
C ASP A 92 -35.39 -13.73 0.77
N LEU A 93 -36.69 -13.59 1.00
CA LEU A 93 -37.44 -12.44 0.54
C LEU A 93 -36.95 -11.13 1.19
N LEU A 94 -36.61 -11.15 2.48
CA LEU A 94 -36.03 -10.00 3.18
C LEU A 94 -34.63 -9.64 2.65
N LEU A 95 -33.82 -10.64 2.31
CA LEU A 95 -32.50 -10.43 1.69
C LEU A 95 -32.62 -9.83 0.30
N MET A 96 -33.55 -10.33 -0.52
CA MET A 96 -33.84 -9.75 -1.83
C MET A 96 -34.33 -8.30 -1.68
N LEU A 97 -35.26 -8.03 -0.77
CA LEU A 97 -35.75 -6.66 -0.50
C LEU A 97 -34.64 -5.71 -0.02
N SER A 98 -33.64 -6.22 0.72
CA SER A 98 -32.49 -5.42 1.14
C SER A 98 -31.56 -5.03 0.00
N ASN A 99 -31.62 -5.74 -1.13
CA ASN A 99 -30.89 -5.46 -2.36
C ASN A 99 -31.77 -4.88 -3.49
N TYR A 100 -33.07 -4.66 -3.24
CA TYR A 100 -34.03 -4.23 -4.26
C TYR A 100 -33.73 -2.83 -4.80
N GLY A 101 -33.75 -2.68 -6.14
CA GLY A 101 -33.51 -1.41 -6.82
C GLY A 101 -32.06 -0.95 -6.78
N VAL A 102 -31.16 -1.77 -6.23
CA VAL A 102 -29.73 -1.60 -6.45
C VAL A 102 -29.52 -2.01 -7.91
N LEU A 103 -29.28 -1.02 -8.77
CA LEU A 103 -28.73 -1.29 -10.09
C LEU A 103 -27.40 -2.02 -9.88
N PRO A 104 -26.99 -2.96 -10.74
CA PRO A 104 -25.61 -3.37 -10.71
C PRO A 104 -24.83 -2.08 -10.85
N ALA A 105 -23.70 -1.94 -10.17
CA ALA A 105 -22.74 -0.95 -10.61
C ALA A 105 -22.39 -1.35 -12.05
N GLY A 106 -23.18 -0.88 -13.03
CA GLY A 106 -22.92 -1.09 -14.45
C GLY A 106 -21.48 -0.70 -14.64
N PRO A 107 -20.71 -1.49 -15.42
CA PRO A 107 -19.25 -1.54 -15.32
C PRO A 107 -18.76 -0.15 -15.04
N THR A 108 -18.36 0.11 -13.79
CA THR A 108 -17.99 1.45 -13.38
C THR A 108 -16.93 1.84 -14.37
N VAL A 109 -17.23 2.82 -15.22
CA VAL A 109 -16.28 3.30 -16.22
C VAL A 109 -15.12 3.77 -15.37
N GLU A 110 -14.10 2.93 -15.26
CA GLU A 110 -12.98 3.22 -14.40
C GLU A 110 -12.41 4.53 -14.93
N SER A 111 -12.44 5.55 -14.08
CA SER A 111 -11.80 6.80 -14.43
C SER A 111 -10.35 6.49 -14.80
N SER A 112 -9.78 7.27 -15.72
CA SER A 112 -8.35 7.23 -15.98
C SER A 112 -7.50 7.57 -14.74
N LEU A 113 -8.11 8.03 -13.64
CA LEU A 113 -7.47 8.18 -12.33
C LEU A 113 -7.81 7.08 -11.32
N SER A 114 -8.54 6.02 -11.72
CA SER A 114 -8.79 4.85 -10.87
C SER A 114 -7.46 4.32 -10.33
N GLY A 115 -7.41 4.10 -9.01
CA GLY A 115 -6.21 3.68 -8.29
C GLY A 115 -5.23 4.79 -7.93
N VAL A 116 -5.44 6.04 -8.36
CA VAL A 116 -4.57 7.16 -7.96
C VAL A 116 -5.06 7.76 -6.64
N SER A 117 -4.21 7.78 -5.61
CA SER A 117 -4.46 8.44 -4.34
C SER A 117 -3.68 9.75 -4.23
N VAL A 118 -4.34 10.83 -3.84
CA VAL A 118 -3.66 12.06 -3.42
C VAL A 118 -3.19 11.90 -1.99
N VAL A 119 -1.92 12.20 -1.73
CA VAL A 119 -1.31 12.06 -0.40
C VAL A 119 -0.80 13.41 0.06
N LEU A 120 -1.40 13.94 1.13
CA LEU A 120 -0.93 15.18 1.74
C LEU A 120 -0.20 14.93 3.06
N GLN A 121 0.70 15.86 3.40
CA GLN A 121 1.42 15.78 4.66
C GLN A 121 0.51 16.09 5.85
N SER A 122 0.30 15.11 6.72
CA SER A 122 -0.44 15.27 7.99
C SER A 122 -1.87 15.81 7.85
N ARG A 123 -2.50 15.59 6.69
CA ARG A 123 -3.90 15.97 6.41
C ARG A 123 -4.45 15.20 5.22
N PHE A 124 -5.78 15.19 5.09
CA PHE A 124 -6.45 14.91 3.82
C PHE A 124 -6.58 16.19 3.01
N SER A 125 -6.86 16.03 1.71
CA SER A 125 -7.27 17.17 0.90
C SER A 125 -8.60 17.73 1.38
N ASN A 126 -8.74 19.06 1.33
CA ASN A 126 -10.02 19.71 1.66
C ASN A 126 -11.08 19.49 0.59
N ASP A 127 -10.66 19.12 -0.61
CA ASP A 127 -11.51 18.97 -1.79
C ASP A 127 -11.73 17.49 -2.12
N ALA A 128 -11.91 16.67 -1.07
CA ALA A 128 -12.08 15.22 -1.16
C ALA A 128 -13.13 14.79 -2.19
N SER A 129 -14.30 15.44 -2.18
CA SER A 129 -15.39 15.14 -3.12
C SER A 129 -15.00 15.40 -4.57
N SER A 130 -14.20 16.45 -4.84
CA SER A 130 -13.74 16.74 -6.20
C SER A 130 -12.74 15.69 -6.68
N LEU A 131 -11.91 15.14 -5.78
CA LEU A 131 -11.03 14.02 -6.11
C LEU A 131 -11.86 12.76 -6.44
N GLU A 132 -12.87 12.47 -5.62
CA GLU A 132 -13.77 11.32 -5.84
C GLU A 132 -14.53 11.43 -7.16
N ASP A 133 -15.03 12.62 -7.52
CA ASP A 133 -15.69 12.89 -8.80
C ASP A 133 -14.74 12.65 -10.00
N MET A 134 -13.44 12.88 -9.81
CA MET A 134 -12.40 12.57 -10.80
C MET A 134 -11.96 11.10 -10.79
N GLY A 135 -12.42 10.29 -9.83
CA GLY A 135 -12.01 8.90 -9.61
C GLY A 135 -10.67 8.73 -8.87
N ALA A 136 -10.11 9.81 -8.33
CA ALA A 136 -8.95 9.77 -7.44
C ALA A 136 -9.40 9.57 -5.99
N LYS A 137 -8.55 8.93 -5.18
CA LYS A 137 -8.82 8.66 -3.76
C LYS A 137 -8.17 9.72 -2.87
N ASN A 138 -8.78 9.97 -1.71
CA ASN A 138 -8.23 10.80 -0.63
C ASN A 138 -8.09 9.95 0.65
N ASP A 139 -7.56 8.74 0.51
CA ASP A 139 -7.54 7.67 1.52
C ASP A 139 -6.14 7.37 2.06
N CYS A 140 -5.14 8.19 1.72
CA CYS A 140 -3.76 8.01 2.16
C CYS A 140 -3.22 9.24 2.88
N TRP A 141 -2.51 9.00 3.97
CA TRP A 141 -2.04 10.04 4.89
C TRP A 141 -0.56 9.86 5.21
N MET A 142 0.24 10.89 4.91
CA MET A 142 1.67 10.89 5.23
C MET A 142 1.89 11.35 6.68
N VAL A 143 2.30 10.42 7.54
CA VAL A 143 2.62 10.65 8.95
C VAL A 143 4.06 11.14 9.06
N GLN A 144 4.26 12.37 9.51
CA GLN A 144 5.59 12.92 9.76
C GLN A 144 6.34 12.11 10.83
N GLY A 145 7.65 11.93 10.69
CA GLY A 145 8.47 11.23 11.68
C GLY A 145 8.32 11.78 13.11
N GLY A 146 8.11 13.09 13.28
CA GLY A 146 7.86 13.69 14.59
C GLY A 146 6.65 13.11 15.34
N ALA A 147 5.65 12.60 14.62
CA ALA A 147 4.48 11.94 15.22
C ALA A 147 4.84 10.59 15.86
N VAL A 148 5.91 9.94 15.40
CA VAL A 148 6.42 8.65 15.91
C VAL A 148 7.77 8.82 16.62
N GLY A 149 8.05 10.03 17.15
CA GLY A 149 9.26 10.31 17.93
C GLY A 149 10.55 10.37 17.10
N MET A 150 10.45 10.81 15.84
CA MET A 150 11.56 11.00 14.88
C MET A 150 11.43 12.37 14.20
N SER A 151 11.46 13.45 14.97
CA SER A 151 11.45 14.79 14.40
C SER A 151 12.78 15.08 13.68
N LYS A 152 12.83 16.21 12.95
CA LYS A 152 14.06 16.65 12.25
C LYS A 152 15.23 16.94 13.20
N ASP A 153 14.94 17.15 14.48
CA ASP A 153 15.93 17.44 15.52
C ASP A 153 16.24 16.21 16.39
N THR A 154 15.63 15.05 16.10
CA THR A 154 15.89 13.80 16.84
C THR A 154 17.33 13.35 16.60
N THR A 155 18.10 13.25 17.69
CA THR A 155 19.46 12.72 17.65
C THR A 155 19.47 11.18 17.60
N GLU A 156 20.62 10.59 17.26
CA GLU A 156 20.84 9.14 17.38
C GLU A 156 20.52 8.62 18.79
N ALA A 157 20.97 9.33 19.83
CA ALA A 157 20.68 8.96 21.21
C ALA A 157 19.19 9.05 21.54
N ASP A 158 18.48 10.07 21.06
CA ASP A 158 17.03 10.18 21.25
C ASP A 158 16.29 9.03 20.58
N PHE A 159 16.70 8.64 19.37
CA PHE A 159 16.08 7.54 18.63
C PHE A 159 16.17 6.21 19.38
N PHE A 160 17.36 5.87 19.90
CA PHE A 160 17.60 4.61 20.62
C PHE A 160 17.08 4.61 22.05
N ASN A 161 17.07 5.76 22.74
CA ASN A 161 16.57 5.86 24.11
C ASN A 161 15.05 6.04 24.19
N ALA A 162 14.36 6.26 23.07
CA ALA A 162 12.92 6.36 23.03
C ALA A 162 12.28 5.05 23.52
N SER A 163 11.51 5.14 24.59
CA SER A 163 10.70 4.02 25.10
C SER A 163 9.39 3.91 24.33
N ARG A 164 8.82 2.69 24.28
CA ARG A 164 7.50 2.45 23.68
C ARG A 164 6.43 3.41 24.21
N ALA A 165 6.35 3.60 25.53
CA ALA A 165 5.39 4.51 26.17
C ALA A 165 5.54 5.98 25.72
N GLN A 166 6.77 6.44 25.44
CA GLN A 166 6.99 7.77 24.89
C GLN A 166 6.49 7.88 23.45
N ILE A 167 6.71 6.86 22.63
CA ILE A 167 6.22 6.80 21.24
C ILE A 167 4.69 6.74 21.24
N GLU A 168 4.07 5.88 22.06
CA GLU A 168 2.62 5.80 22.25
C GLU A 168 2.02 7.14 22.68
N SER A 169 2.65 7.82 23.67
CA SER A 169 2.20 9.13 24.11
C SER A 169 2.32 10.20 23.01
N THR A 170 3.37 10.14 22.20
CA THR A 170 3.60 11.09 21.11
C THR A 170 2.60 10.86 19.98
N PHE A 171 2.45 9.62 19.51
CA PHE A 171 1.55 9.27 18.43
C PHE A 171 0.07 9.38 18.85
N GLY A 172 -0.27 8.96 20.07
CA GLY A 172 -1.61 9.15 20.66
C GLY A 172 -2.04 10.62 20.68
N ARG A 173 -1.13 11.53 21.00
CA ARG A 173 -1.39 12.99 20.98
C ARG A 173 -1.46 13.56 19.57
N TYR A 174 -0.82 12.91 18.60
CA TYR A 174 -0.94 13.24 17.18
C TYR A 174 -2.32 12.87 16.67
N ILE A 175 -2.76 11.61 16.83
CA ILE A 175 -4.06 11.14 16.37
C ILE A 175 -5.22 11.81 17.11
N SER A 176 -5.06 12.18 18.39
CA SER A 176 -6.12 12.90 19.14
C SER A 176 -6.44 14.29 18.56
N LYS A 177 -5.55 14.84 17.73
CA LYS A 177 -5.75 16.12 17.02
C LYS A 177 -6.26 15.92 15.58
N LYS A 178 -6.39 14.67 15.14
CA LYS A 178 -6.71 14.24 13.78
C LYS A 178 -7.86 13.25 13.87
N SER A 179 -9.06 13.76 14.12
CA SER A 179 -10.27 12.94 14.29
C SER A 179 -10.53 12.00 13.11
N GLU A 180 -10.01 12.34 11.93
CA GLU A 180 -10.10 11.55 10.71
C GLU A 180 -9.26 10.26 10.76
N LEU A 181 -8.25 10.18 11.63
CA LEU A 181 -7.39 9.00 11.84
C LEU A 181 -7.80 8.15 13.05
N GLY A 182 -9.07 8.20 13.43
CA GLY A 182 -9.60 7.37 14.51
C GLY A 182 -9.51 5.86 14.23
N SER A 183 -10.00 5.06 15.18
CA SER A 183 -9.97 3.59 15.06
C SER A 183 -10.73 3.03 13.85
N THR A 184 -11.58 3.83 13.20
CA THR A 184 -12.34 3.43 12.01
C THR A 184 -11.61 3.71 10.70
N PHE A 185 -10.45 4.36 10.73
CA PHE A 185 -9.69 4.66 9.51
C PHE A 185 -9.11 3.36 8.92
N THR A 186 -9.48 3.07 7.67
CA THR A 186 -9.07 1.87 6.92
C THR A 186 -8.11 2.14 5.76
N GLY A 187 -7.80 3.42 5.51
CA GLY A 187 -6.90 3.84 4.44
C GLY A 187 -5.43 3.55 4.77
N LEU A 188 -4.52 4.16 4.01
CA LEU A 188 -3.07 3.95 4.15
C LEU A 188 -2.42 5.06 5.00
N LEU A 189 -1.69 4.66 6.05
CA LEU A 189 -0.74 5.53 6.75
C LEU A 189 0.68 5.25 6.24
N VAL A 190 1.31 6.24 5.63
CA VAL A 190 2.72 6.16 5.22
C VAL A 190 3.58 6.84 6.26
N LEU A 191 4.52 6.11 6.86
CA LEU A 191 5.39 6.62 7.92
C LEU A 191 6.66 7.25 7.33
N ASP A 192 6.80 8.55 7.51
CA ASP A 192 7.93 9.37 7.03
C ASP A 192 9.06 9.43 8.08
N MET A 193 9.75 8.29 8.27
CA MET A 193 10.79 8.09 9.27
C MET A 193 12.20 8.27 8.68
N GLU A 194 12.64 9.52 8.49
CA GLU A 194 13.90 9.82 7.80
C GLU A 194 15.06 10.27 8.71
N THR A 195 14.81 10.57 9.99
CA THR A 195 15.79 11.18 10.89
C THR A 195 15.79 10.49 12.26
N PRO A 196 16.94 10.12 12.83
CA PRO A 196 18.30 10.37 12.33
C PRO A 196 18.76 9.38 11.26
N PHE A 197 17.99 8.32 11.01
CA PHE A 197 18.34 7.25 10.08
C PHE A 197 17.36 7.22 8.91
N HIS A 198 17.81 7.62 7.72
CA HIS A 198 16.99 7.50 6.52
C HIS A 198 17.04 6.07 5.98
N PRO A 199 15.91 5.43 5.66
CA PRO A 199 15.87 4.06 5.13
C PRO A 199 16.81 3.79 3.94
N ARG A 200 17.01 4.77 3.05
CA ARG A 200 17.90 4.63 1.89
C ARG A 200 19.39 4.55 2.24
N GLU A 201 19.78 4.81 3.48
CA GLU A 201 21.16 4.75 3.94
C GLU A 201 21.44 3.49 4.78
N LEU A 202 20.45 2.61 4.97
CA LEU A 202 20.59 1.37 5.76
C LEU A 202 21.76 0.49 5.29
N GLY A 203 22.04 0.49 3.98
CA GLY A 203 23.17 -0.22 3.40
C GLY A 203 24.54 0.24 3.94
N ASN A 204 24.67 1.50 4.36
CA ASN A 204 25.94 2.03 4.87
C ASN A 204 26.36 1.41 6.20
N TYR A 205 25.42 0.87 6.99
CA TYR A 205 25.72 0.24 8.28
C TYR A 205 26.14 -1.23 8.16
N ILE A 206 26.03 -1.82 6.97
CA ILE A 206 26.26 -3.26 6.74
C ILE A 206 27.35 -3.54 5.71
N ASP A 207 27.77 -2.53 4.96
CA ASP A 207 28.87 -2.62 4.01
C ASP A 207 30.20 -2.32 4.72
N PRO A 208 31.14 -3.28 4.85
CA PRO A 208 32.44 -3.06 5.49
C PRO A 208 33.32 -1.99 4.83
N ALA A 209 33.01 -1.57 3.60
CA ALA A 209 33.71 -0.48 2.92
C ALA A 209 33.17 0.92 3.29
N SER A 210 32.04 1.01 3.98
CA SER A 210 31.42 2.25 4.43
C SER A 210 32.06 2.75 5.73
N ASP A 211 32.27 4.06 5.84
CA ASP A 211 32.71 4.71 7.09
C ASP A 211 31.66 4.61 8.21
N GLU A 212 30.41 4.32 7.87
CA GLU A 212 29.31 4.12 8.82
C GLU A 212 29.09 2.64 9.19
N TYR A 213 29.95 1.72 8.75
CA TYR A 213 29.80 0.29 9.01
C TYR A 213 29.70 -0.02 10.51
N ASP A 214 28.51 -0.46 10.92
CA ASP A 214 28.21 -0.82 12.30
C ASP A 214 26.99 -1.77 12.29
N PRO A 215 27.21 -3.09 12.16
CA PRO A 215 26.13 -4.06 12.07
C PRO A 215 25.31 -4.17 13.37
N ILE A 216 25.88 -3.78 14.52
CA ILE A 216 25.14 -3.73 15.80
C ILE A 216 24.18 -2.55 15.77
N LYS A 217 24.65 -1.38 15.30
CA LYS A 217 23.79 -0.21 15.10
C LYS A 217 22.71 -0.49 14.06
N PHE A 218 23.01 -1.18 12.97
CA PHE A 218 22.00 -1.61 11.99
C PHE A 218 20.84 -2.38 12.64
N ASP A 219 21.15 -3.41 13.45
CA ASP A 219 20.12 -4.19 14.15
C ASP A 219 19.31 -3.29 15.11
N ALA A 220 19.97 -2.37 15.84
CA ALA A 220 19.29 -1.41 16.70
C ALA A 220 18.38 -0.43 15.94
N ILE A 221 18.79 0.00 14.73
CA ILE A 221 17.96 0.84 13.86
C ILE A 221 16.70 0.06 13.47
N VAL A 222 16.84 -1.18 13.00
CA VAL A 222 15.70 -2.01 12.60
C VAL A 222 14.71 -2.21 13.75
N GLU A 223 15.18 -2.53 14.96
CA GLU A 223 14.31 -2.66 16.13
C GLU A 223 13.61 -1.33 16.51
N GLY A 224 14.31 -0.20 16.37
CA GLY A 224 13.72 1.13 16.60
C GLY A 224 12.61 1.47 15.60
N PHE A 225 12.73 1.05 14.33
CA PHE A 225 11.68 1.18 13.31
C PHE A 225 10.49 0.26 13.64
N LYS A 226 10.74 -1.01 13.95
CA LYS A 226 9.70 -1.99 14.32
C LYS A 226 8.86 -1.47 15.48
N MET A 227 9.49 -1.01 16.57
CA MET A 227 8.77 -0.47 17.72
C MET A 227 7.79 0.66 17.35
N ARG A 228 8.16 1.53 16.40
CA ARG A 228 7.30 2.64 15.94
C ARG A 228 6.14 2.14 15.09
N ILE A 229 6.39 1.18 14.20
CA ILE A 229 5.35 0.52 13.39
C ILE A 229 4.35 -0.19 14.31
N ASP A 230 4.82 -0.94 15.30
CA ASP A 230 3.99 -1.64 16.28
C ASP A 230 3.04 -0.68 17.02
N VAL A 231 3.54 0.49 17.44
CA VAL A 231 2.73 1.49 18.13
C VAL A 231 1.65 2.08 17.22
N VAL A 232 1.97 2.33 15.96
CA VAL A 232 0.98 2.80 14.97
C VAL A 232 -0.11 1.74 14.77
N ARG A 233 0.27 0.47 14.63
CA ARG A 233 -0.68 -0.65 14.50
C ARG A 233 -1.58 -0.81 15.70
N GLU A 234 -1.06 -0.66 16.90
CA GLU A 234 -1.88 -0.77 18.11
C GLU A 234 -2.91 0.37 18.22
N LEU A 235 -2.51 1.60 17.87
CA LEU A 235 -3.37 2.78 18.03
C LEU A 235 -4.32 3.02 16.85
N VAL A 236 -4.03 2.50 15.66
CA VAL A 236 -4.89 2.59 14.46
C VAL A 236 -4.96 1.22 13.77
N PRO A 237 -5.59 0.20 14.39
CA PRO A 237 -5.46 -1.20 13.99
C PRO A 237 -6.09 -1.56 12.65
N ASN A 238 -7.03 -0.75 12.16
CA ASN A 238 -7.76 -1.03 10.94
C ASN A 238 -7.12 -0.43 9.68
N CYS A 239 -6.11 0.44 9.83
CA CYS A 239 -5.46 1.07 8.69
C CYS A 239 -4.40 0.16 8.07
N LYS A 240 -4.13 0.41 6.79
CA LYS A 240 -2.91 -0.09 6.16
C LYS A 240 -1.71 0.73 6.61
N VAL A 241 -0.55 0.09 6.74
CA VAL A 241 0.72 0.78 7.07
C VAL A 241 1.74 0.61 5.95
N GLY A 242 2.34 1.73 5.52
CA GLY A 242 3.45 1.80 4.57
C GLY A 242 4.65 2.54 5.14
N LEU A 243 5.83 2.32 4.55
CA LEU A 243 7.07 3.01 4.94
C LEU A 243 7.55 3.92 3.80
N TYR A 244 7.68 5.21 4.08
CA TYR A 244 8.31 6.13 3.15
C TYR A 244 9.79 5.78 2.96
N GLY A 245 10.27 5.87 1.72
CA GLY A 245 11.68 5.68 1.41
C GLY A 245 12.15 4.23 1.35
N PHE A 246 11.21 3.27 1.36
CA PHE A 246 11.48 1.84 1.31
C PHE A 246 10.80 1.23 0.07
N PRO A 247 11.46 1.20 -1.12
CA PRO A 247 12.81 1.71 -1.43
C PRO A 247 12.85 3.16 -1.95
N THR A 248 14.06 3.72 -2.08
CA THR A 248 14.35 4.95 -2.84
C THR A 248 15.53 4.68 -3.77
N PRO A 249 15.28 4.51 -5.07
CA PRO A 249 16.34 4.20 -6.02
C PRO A 249 17.38 5.32 -6.10
N HIS A 250 18.57 4.97 -6.58
CA HIS A 250 19.60 5.94 -6.91
C HIS A 250 19.08 6.87 -8.01
N ALA A 251 19.12 8.18 -7.77
CA ALA A 251 18.49 9.20 -8.63
C ALA A 251 18.95 9.17 -10.09
N HIS A 252 20.07 8.52 -10.42
CA HIS A 252 20.58 8.38 -11.79
C HIS A 252 20.10 7.12 -12.53
N GLY A 253 19.19 6.32 -11.96
CA GLY A 253 18.67 5.11 -12.60
C GLY A 253 19.76 4.10 -12.97
N LYS A 254 20.70 3.84 -12.05
CA LYS A 254 21.82 2.91 -12.28
C LYS A 254 21.72 1.70 -11.36
N ALA A 255 21.06 0.64 -11.82
CA ALA A 255 20.85 -0.59 -11.06
C ALA A 255 22.16 -1.27 -10.63
N ASP A 256 23.21 -1.14 -11.45
CA ASP A 256 24.52 -1.76 -11.26
C ASP A 256 25.51 -0.88 -10.48
N SER A 257 25.10 0.31 -10.04
CA SER A 257 25.97 1.18 -9.25
C SER A 257 26.19 0.59 -7.86
N GLU A 258 27.42 0.72 -7.34
CA GLU A 258 27.77 0.29 -5.99
C GLU A 258 26.83 0.88 -4.92
N THR A 259 26.41 2.13 -5.11
CA THR A 259 25.42 2.78 -4.24
C THR A 259 24.07 2.07 -4.30
N GLU A 260 23.56 1.72 -5.48
CA GLU A 260 22.27 1.03 -5.60
C GLU A 260 22.32 -0.38 -5.00
N ILE A 261 23.38 -1.15 -5.33
CA ILE A 261 23.58 -2.49 -4.78
C ILE A 261 23.59 -2.46 -3.25
N ARG A 262 24.33 -1.51 -2.66
CA ARG A 262 24.39 -1.32 -1.21
C ARG A 262 23.03 -0.94 -0.62
N ARG A 263 22.27 -0.07 -1.27
CA ARG A 263 20.91 0.30 -0.83
C ARG A 263 19.99 -0.90 -0.81
N THR A 264 19.93 -1.64 -1.92
CA THR A 264 19.11 -2.85 -2.05
C THR A 264 19.47 -3.88 -0.99
N LEU A 265 20.76 -4.13 -0.76
CA LEU A 265 21.21 -5.05 0.29
C LEU A 265 20.76 -4.58 1.69
N GLY A 266 20.80 -3.27 1.96
CA GLY A 266 20.30 -2.69 3.20
C GLY A 266 18.80 -2.95 3.41
N TYR A 267 17.99 -2.78 2.37
CA TYR A 267 16.56 -3.08 2.41
C TYR A 267 16.29 -4.57 2.62
N GLU A 268 16.96 -5.44 1.87
CA GLU A 268 16.80 -6.89 1.96
C GLU A 268 17.19 -7.42 3.33
N LEU A 269 18.29 -6.95 3.91
CA LEU A 269 18.70 -7.36 5.25
C LEU A 269 17.73 -6.85 6.31
N ALA A 270 17.23 -5.62 6.19
CA ALA A 270 16.26 -5.07 7.14
C ALA A 270 14.92 -5.83 7.07
N ALA A 271 14.49 -6.19 5.86
CA ALA A 271 13.34 -7.07 5.62
C ALA A 271 13.52 -8.44 6.27
N ALA A 272 14.70 -9.06 6.10
CA ALA A 272 15.05 -10.34 6.74
C ALA A 272 15.11 -10.25 8.28
N ARG A 273 15.25 -9.06 8.86
CA ARG A 273 15.16 -8.79 10.31
C ARG A 273 13.75 -8.38 10.78
N GLY A 274 12.76 -8.45 9.90
CA GLY A 274 11.34 -8.29 10.24
C GLY A 274 10.85 -6.84 10.26
N ILE A 275 11.57 -5.88 9.66
CA ILE A 275 11.09 -4.49 9.55
C ILE A 275 9.74 -4.40 8.79
N LEU A 276 9.48 -5.36 7.90
CA LEU A 276 8.28 -5.40 7.04
C LEU A 276 7.16 -6.29 7.58
N ASP A 277 7.37 -7.00 8.69
CA ASP A 277 6.40 -8.01 9.16
C ASP A 277 5.05 -7.40 9.55
N GLN A 278 5.05 -6.13 9.92
CA GLN A 278 3.84 -5.34 10.24
C GLN A 278 3.56 -4.22 9.25
N VAL A 279 4.19 -4.23 8.08
CA VAL A 279 3.90 -3.33 6.96
C VAL A 279 2.93 -4.04 6.01
N ASP A 280 1.99 -3.33 5.39
CA ASP A 280 1.08 -3.88 4.36
C ASP A 280 1.55 -3.58 2.94
N THR A 281 2.15 -2.41 2.79
CA THR A 281 2.47 -1.82 1.49
C THR A 281 3.90 -1.29 1.48
N ILE A 282 4.65 -1.66 0.45
CA ILE A 282 5.92 -1.04 0.10
C ILE A 282 5.64 0.24 -0.68
N CYS A 283 6.31 1.34 -0.31
CA CYS A 283 6.08 2.65 -0.91
C CYS A 283 7.35 3.18 -1.57
N PRO A 284 7.72 2.70 -2.78
CA PRO A 284 8.87 3.22 -3.50
C PRO A 284 8.73 4.72 -3.76
N VAL A 285 9.74 5.52 -3.43
CA VAL A 285 9.73 6.97 -3.72
C VAL A 285 10.20 7.19 -5.14
N LEU A 286 9.27 7.43 -6.06
CA LEU A 286 9.50 7.54 -7.50
C LEU A 286 9.29 8.97 -8.02
N TYR A 287 9.67 9.98 -7.24
CA TYR A 287 9.63 11.36 -7.69
C TYR A 287 10.48 11.57 -8.96
N GLN A 288 9.96 12.34 -9.91
CA GLN A 288 10.76 12.79 -11.04
C GLN A 288 11.99 13.57 -10.55
N ARG A 289 13.16 13.14 -11.01
CA ARG A 289 14.46 13.64 -10.53
C ARG A 289 15.07 14.69 -11.46
N PHE A 290 14.58 14.81 -12.69
CA PHE A 290 15.18 15.63 -13.73
C PHE A 290 14.09 16.23 -14.61
N GLY A 291 14.29 17.45 -15.09
CA GLY A 291 13.44 18.07 -16.11
C GLY A 291 14.00 17.83 -17.52
N SER A 292 13.22 18.17 -18.54
CA SER A 292 13.50 17.82 -19.94
C SER A 292 14.83 18.33 -20.50
N THR A 293 15.42 19.38 -19.91
CA THR A 293 16.73 19.91 -20.35
C THR A 293 17.92 19.31 -19.60
N ASP A 294 17.69 18.52 -18.54
CA ASP A 294 18.76 17.85 -17.83
C ASP A 294 19.31 16.67 -18.63
N SER A 295 20.64 16.52 -18.64
CA SER A 295 21.33 15.40 -19.33
C SER A 295 20.87 13.99 -18.92
N LYS A 296 20.21 13.84 -17.78
CA LYS A 296 19.75 12.55 -17.22
C LYS A 296 18.23 12.36 -17.29
N TYR A 297 17.52 13.27 -17.96
CA TYR A 297 16.06 13.20 -18.12
C TYR A 297 15.58 11.85 -18.69
N HIS A 298 16.28 11.33 -19.70
CA HIS A 298 15.98 10.04 -20.35
C HIS A 298 16.05 8.80 -19.43
N ARG A 299 16.44 8.96 -18.15
CA ARG A 299 16.58 7.86 -17.19
C ARG A 299 15.42 7.72 -16.21
N ILE A 300 14.35 8.49 -16.39
CA ILE A 300 13.18 8.43 -15.49
C ILE A 300 12.58 7.02 -15.48
N ALA A 301 12.43 6.40 -16.66
CA ALA A 301 11.93 5.02 -16.76
C ALA A 301 12.84 4.02 -16.01
N ASP A 302 14.15 4.04 -16.27
CA ASP A 302 15.10 3.15 -15.56
C ASP A 302 15.03 3.33 -14.03
N TYR A 303 14.96 4.59 -13.58
CA TYR A 303 14.82 4.92 -12.16
C TYR A 303 13.54 4.35 -11.54
N MET A 304 12.42 4.45 -12.25
CA MET A 304 11.14 3.90 -11.80
C MET A 304 11.15 2.37 -11.75
N GLN A 305 11.67 1.74 -12.80
CA GLN A 305 11.74 0.28 -12.88
C GLN A 305 12.55 -0.29 -11.73
N ILE A 306 13.70 0.30 -11.41
CA ILE A 306 14.54 -0.13 -10.28
C ILE A 306 13.75 -0.09 -8.96
N GLY A 307 12.96 0.95 -8.72
CA GLY A 307 12.16 1.06 -7.50
C GLY A 307 11.00 0.09 -7.44
N VAL A 308 10.34 -0.18 -8.58
CA VAL A 308 9.29 -1.20 -8.68
C VAL A 308 9.89 -2.60 -8.45
N ASP A 309 10.98 -2.93 -9.14
CA ASP A 309 11.65 -4.23 -9.04
C ASP A 309 12.18 -4.49 -7.62
N THR A 310 12.83 -3.49 -7.02
CA THR A 310 13.28 -3.57 -5.63
C THR A 310 12.10 -3.70 -4.68
N GLY A 311 11.03 -2.93 -4.88
CA GLY A 311 9.83 -3.06 -4.05
C GLY A 311 9.22 -4.46 -4.12
N ARG A 312 9.19 -5.03 -5.32
CA ARG A 312 8.71 -6.40 -5.61
C ARG A 312 9.67 -7.51 -5.21
N SER A 313 10.94 -7.24 -4.87
CA SER A 313 11.85 -8.26 -4.37
C SER A 313 11.72 -8.46 -2.86
N LEU A 314 11.28 -7.43 -2.14
CA LEU A 314 11.17 -7.42 -0.69
C LEU A 314 10.05 -8.33 -0.19
N ARG A 315 10.32 -9.08 0.87
CA ARG A 315 9.39 -10.04 1.49
C ARG A 315 9.36 -9.85 3.00
N ARG A 316 8.24 -10.18 3.62
CA ARG A 316 8.19 -10.42 5.06
C ARG A 316 9.06 -11.61 5.44
N THR A 317 9.38 -11.78 6.72
CA THR A 317 10.21 -12.90 7.21
C THR A 317 9.59 -14.27 6.93
N ASN A 318 8.26 -14.34 6.82
CA ASN A 318 7.53 -15.55 6.43
C ASN A 318 7.48 -15.80 4.90
N GLY A 319 8.15 -14.97 4.10
CA GLY A 319 8.19 -15.08 2.64
C GLY A 319 6.98 -14.46 1.92
N THR A 320 6.00 -13.89 2.63
CA THR A 320 4.84 -13.24 2.01
C THR A 320 5.27 -11.97 1.27
N ALA A 321 4.81 -11.83 0.02
CA ALA A 321 4.95 -10.61 -0.76
C ALA A 321 4.04 -9.50 -0.23
N LEU A 322 4.44 -8.26 -0.44
CA LEU A 322 3.70 -7.07 -0.05
C LEU A 322 3.16 -6.38 -1.30
N ASP A 323 2.08 -5.63 -1.14
CA ASP A 323 1.60 -4.73 -2.18
C ASP A 323 2.64 -3.61 -2.42
N VAL A 324 2.73 -3.12 -3.65
CA VAL A 324 3.66 -2.04 -4.04
C VAL A 324 2.83 -0.85 -4.52
N GLN A 325 2.91 0.25 -3.78
CA GLN A 325 2.22 1.50 -4.13
C GLN A 325 3.25 2.62 -4.23
N PRO A 326 3.74 2.94 -5.44
CA PRO A 326 4.75 3.96 -5.63
C PRO A 326 4.24 5.37 -5.32
N LEU A 327 5.16 6.20 -4.86
CA LEU A 327 4.93 7.59 -4.49
C LEU A 327 5.56 8.52 -5.54
N LEU A 328 4.72 9.17 -6.34
CA LEU A 328 5.07 10.24 -7.27
C LEU A 328 4.90 11.61 -6.60
N ALA A 329 5.25 12.69 -7.32
CA ALA A 329 5.01 14.05 -6.85
C ALA A 329 4.75 15.00 -8.03
N PHE A 330 4.05 16.10 -7.77
CA PHE A 330 3.81 17.15 -8.77
C PHE A 330 5.04 18.02 -9.06
N ARG A 331 6.12 17.89 -8.28
CA ARG A 331 7.35 18.68 -8.44
C ARG A 331 8.55 17.78 -8.64
N ILE A 332 9.52 18.31 -9.38
CA ILE A 332 10.83 17.68 -9.53
C ILE A 332 11.61 17.84 -8.23
N TYR A 333 12.05 16.75 -7.62
CA TYR A 333 12.81 16.79 -6.36
C TYR A 333 14.22 16.29 -6.56
N ASN A 334 15.15 17.18 -6.89
CA ASN A 334 16.56 16.84 -6.99
C ASN A 334 17.43 18.09 -6.94
N GLY A 335 18.17 18.29 -5.85
CA GLY A 335 19.01 19.49 -5.67
C GLY A 335 20.09 19.70 -6.75
N SER A 336 20.41 18.68 -7.55
CA SER A 336 21.36 18.77 -8.66
C SER A 336 20.72 18.99 -10.05
N SER A 337 19.39 19.03 -10.14
CA SER A 337 18.66 19.34 -11.39
C SER A 337 18.52 20.85 -11.56
N ALA A 338 18.58 21.34 -12.80
CA ALA A 338 18.26 22.74 -13.11
C ALA A 338 16.80 23.09 -12.84
N HIS A 339 15.94 22.06 -12.79
CA HIS A 339 14.48 22.16 -12.62
C HIS A 339 14.04 21.82 -11.19
N ASN A 340 14.94 21.82 -10.22
CA ASN A 340 14.62 21.45 -8.85
C ASN A 340 13.47 22.31 -8.29
N LYS A 341 12.42 21.64 -7.80
CA LYS A 341 11.15 22.19 -7.33
C LYS A 341 10.26 22.80 -8.41
N GLU A 342 10.59 22.73 -9.69
CA GLU A 342 9.63 23.07 -10.75
C GLU A 342 8.50 22.03 -10.81
N LEU A 343 7.35 22.41 -11.38
CA LEU A 343 6.28 21.47 -11.65
C LEU A 343 6.75 20.44 -12.68
N VAL A 344 6.42 19.18 -12.44
CA VAL A 344 6.57 18.11 -13.43
C VAL A 344 5.59 18.41 -14.58
N PRO A 345 6.01 18.41 -15.86
CA PRO A 345 5.10 18.52 -17.01
C PRO A 345 3.98 17.45 -16.96
N ILE A 346 2.79 17.75 -17.48
CA ILE A 346 1.64 16.84 -17.24
C ILE A 346 1.77 15.56 -18.04
N GLU A 347 2.34 15.68 -19.23
CA GLU A 347 2.73 14.61 -20.11
C GLU A 347 3.72 13.65 -19.42
N ASP A 348 4.73 14.18 -18.73
CA ASP A 348 5.71 13.37 -17.98
C ASP A 348 5.05 12.64 -16.81
N LEU A 349 4.11 13.28 -16.11
CA LEU A 349 3.40 12.67 -14.99
C LEU A 349 2.44 11.56 -15.49
N ALA A 350 1.75 11.79 -16.61
CA ALA A 350 0.92 10.80 -17.27
C ALA A 350 1.75 9.60 -17.75
N ASP A 351 2.93 9.83 -18.37
CA ASP A 351 3.87 8.79 -18.76
C ASP A 351 4.27 7.91 -17.57
N GLN A 352 4.54 8.51 -16.41
CA GLN A 352 4.88 7.79 -15.18
C GLN A 352 3.71 6.93 -14.67
N VAL A 353 2.49 7.46 -14.67
CA VAL A 353 1.30 6.71 -14.25
C VAL A 353 1.02 5.52 -15.19
N GLU A 354 1.08 5.74 -16.51
CA GLU A 354 0.90 4.69 -17.50
C GLU A 354 1.99 3.63 -17.43
N MET A 355 3.25 4.03 -17.22
CA MET A 355 4.35 3.09 -17.00
C MET A 355 4.08 2.17 -15.81
N LEU A 356 3.65 2.72 -14.66
CA LEU A 356 3.34 1.91 -13.49
C LEU A 356 2.15 0.97 -13.73
N ARG A 357 1.12 1.43 -14.44
CA ARG A 357 -0.02 0.58 -14.82
C ARG A 357 0.38 -0.55 -15.75
N ASN A 358 1.25 -0.29 -16.72
CA ASN A 358 1.80 -1.30 -17.63
C ASN A 358 2.62 -2.35 -16.88
N GLU A 359 3.26 -1.96 -15.77
CA GLU A 359 3.91 -2.89 -14.86
C GLU A 359 2.91 -3.70 -14.02
N GLY A 360 1.61 -3.40 -14.05
CA GLY A 360 0.59 -4.05 -13.22
C GLY A 360 0.47 -3.45 -11.82
N ILE A 361 0.90 -2.20 -11.63
CA ILE A 361 0.65 -1.44 -10.40
C ILE A 361 -0.70 -0.77 -10.50
N GLU A 362 -1.63 -1.21 -9.66
CA GLU A 362 -3.00 -0.70 -9.63
C GLU A 362 -3.13 0.60 -8.83
N ASN A 363 -2.33 0.77 -7.77
CA ASN A 363 -2.46 1.91 -6.87
C ASN A 363 -1.18 2.77 -6.89
N VAL A 364 -1.35 4.06 -7.19
CA VAL A 364 -0.27 5.06 -7.27
C VAL A 364 -0.59 6.21 -6.34
N MET A 365 0.38 6.66 -5.57
CA MET A 365 0.25 7.81 -4.70
C MET A 365 0.89 9.04 -5.33
N ILE A 366 0.23 10.21 -5.29
CA ILE A 366 0.84 11.47 -5.68
C ILE A 366 0.96 12.36 -4.45
N TRP A 367 2.19 12.54 -3.98
CA TRP A 367 2.48 13.32 -2.80
C TRP A 367 2.54 14.81 -3.08
N ASN A 368 1.93 15.59 -2.20
CA ASN A 368 2.20 17.02 -2.06
C ASN A 368 2.21 17.44 -0.59
N GLY A 369 3.01 18.45 -0.26
CA GLY A 369 3.09 18.90 1.13
C GLY A 369 1.79 19.53 1.66
N LYS A 370 0.95 20.10 0.79
CA LYS A 370 -0.28 20.86 1.12
C LYS A 370 -1.28 20.76 -0.04
N ASP A 371 -2.49 21.32 0.10
CA ASP A 371 -3.44 21.42 -1.04
C ASP A 371 -2.98 22.39 -2.13
N GLN A 372 -2.17 23.37 -1.77
CA GLN A 372 -1.57 24.32 -2.72
C GLN A 372 -0.19 23.80 -3.10
N ILE A 373 0.04 23.61 -4.40
CA ILE A 373 1.33 23.18 -4.93
C ILE A 373 2.27 24.40 -4.91
N ASP A 374 1.82 25.56 -5.40
CA ASP A 374 2.44 26.90 -5.23
C ASP A 374 1.38 27.99 -5.02
N SER A 375 1.71 29.25 -5.32
CA SER A 375 0.83 30.40 -5.24
C SER A 375 -0.29 30.41 -6.27
N THR A 376 -0.18 29.61 -7.33
CA THR A 376 -1.09 29.66 -8.48
C THR A 376 -1.78 28.33 -8.76
N THR A 377 -1.16 27.21 -8.38
CA THR A 377 -1.66 25.88 -8.75
C THR A 377 -2.07 25.07 -7.52
N SER A 378 -3.31 24.58 -7.54
CA SER A 378 -3.83 23.66 -6.53
C SER A 378 -3.62 22.20 -6.91
N VAL A 379 -3.73 21.29 -5.93
CA VAL A 379 -3.70 19.84 -6.19
C VAL A 379 -4.87 19.42 -7.07
N ILE A 380 -6.07 19.97 -6.87
CA ILE A 380 -7.26 19.63 -7.68
C ILE A 380 -7.09 20.03 -9.14
N GLU A 381 -6.64 21.26 -9.38
CA GLU A 381 -6.35 21.74 -10.73
C GLU A 381 -5.37 20.81 -11.43
N ARG A 382 -4.28 20.43 -10.74
CA ARG A 382 -3.26 19.57 -11.32
C ARG A 382 -3.74 18.13 -11.55
N MET A 383 -4.61 17.62 -10.69
CA MET A 383 -5.26 16.33 -10.88
C MET A 383 -6.24 16.35 -12.06
N SER A 384 -6.97 17.45 -12.27
CA SER A 384 -7.86 17.62 -13.43
C SER A 384 -7.06 17.59 -14.74
N GLU A 385 -5.94 18.31 -14.81
CA GLU A 385 -5.06 18.30 -15.98
C GLU A 385 -4.50 16.89 -16.25
N LEU A 386 -4.11 16.15 -15.20
CA LEU A 386 -3.64 14.78 -15.33
C LEU A 386 -4.73 13.85 -15.87
N LYS A 387 -5.96 14.01 -15.38
CA LYS A 387 -7.12 13.25 -15.85
C LYS A 387 -7.37 13.50 -17.33
N GLU A 388 -7.40 14.76 -17.74
CA GLU A 388 -7.64 15.16 -19.13
C GLU A 388 -6.58 14.58 -20.07
N GLU A 389 -5.31 14.61 -19.68
CA GLU A 389 -4.22 14.02 -20.46
C GLU A 389 -4.37 12.49 -20.59
N LEU A 390 -4.64 11.78 -19.49
CA LEU A 390 -4.83 10.32 -19.52
C LEU A 390 -6.08 9.90 -20.32
N ASP A 391 -7.21 10.62 -20.17
CA ASP A 391 -8.43 10.39 -20.95
C ASP A 391 -8.16 10.59 -22.46
N SER A 392 -7.42 11.64 -22.82
CA SER A 392 -7.06 11.95 -24.21
C SER A 392 -6.27 10.81 -24.87
N ARG A 393 -5.30 10.23 -24.14
CA ARG A 393 -4.50 9.09 -24.60
C ARG A 393 -5.35 7.83 -24.77
N GLN A 394 -6.19 7.51 -23.80
CA GLN A 394 -7.09 6.36 -23.87
C GLN A 394 -8.04 6.44 -25.08
N ASN A 395 -8.62 7.62 -25.31
CA ASN A 395 -9.47 7.86 -26.48
C ASN A 395 -8.71 7.68 -27.81
N THR A 396 -7.46 8.17 -27.87
CA THR A 396 -6.62 8.01 -29.06
C THR A 396 -6.31 6.54 -29.34
N MET A 397 -6.02 5.74 -28.32
CA MET A 397 -5.80 4.29 -28.46
C MET A 397 -7.06 3.54 -28.91
N MET A 398 -8.24 3.91 -28.39
CA MET A 398 -9.51 3.30 -28.83
C MET A 398 -9.82 3.58 -30.30
N VAL A 399 -9.58 4.82 -30.77
CA VAL A 399 -9.76 5.17 -32.19
C VAL A 399 -8.77 4.43 -33.07
N ALA A 400 -7.50 4.32 -32.65
CA ALA A 400 -6.47 3.59 -33.40
C ALA A 400 -6.77 2.09 -33.54
N ASN A 401 -7.43 1.48 -32.55
CA ASN A 401 -7.80 0.06 -32.58
C ASN A 401 -9.10 -0.24 -33.35
N ALA A 402 -9.91 0.79 -33.66
CA ALA A 402 -11.18 0.64 -34.37
C ALA A 402 -11.05 0.78 -35.90
N GLY A 403 -9.90 1.25 -36.40
CA GLY A 403 -9.59 1.39 -37.83
C GLY A 403 -8.63 0.32 -38.32
#